data_AF-A0A2E2NC51-F1
#
_entry.id   AF-A0A2E2NC51-F1
#
_cell.length_a   1.000
_cell.length_b   1.000
_cell.length_c   1.000
_cell.angle_alpha   90.00
_cell.angle_beta   90.00
_cell.angle_gamma   90.00
#
_symmetry.space_group_name_H-M   'P 1'
#
loop_
_entity.id
_entity.type
_entity.pdbx_description
1 polymer ?
#
loop_
_entity_poly.entity_id
_entity_poly.type
_entity_poly.pdbx_seq_one_letter_code
_entity_poly.pdbx_strand_id
1 'polypeptide(L)'
;MIRRVYLWIELFLVFFAVPGLFALIVDPLDRADGAFAALGLGAINAMERPTALLMPALILFCLATLAWLLLDRSFDNRRLWGWAATKREAPRMGLTACGLMVFLTLFATLLNPWTDVLTVTAPDGSSGTALFRLPREAPVLVPLILVFYPIFSCYLQEIAYRAFFFHRYARILPWRWGMIGVNAVAFMWLHIVFWHWMALALTLPAGVLFAWTYDRTRSTLAVTLEHGLLGWWAFVVGLGWFVFTGSIGAS
;
A
#
# COMPACT_ATOMS: atom_id res chain seq x y z
N MET A 1 5.16 25.25 20.93
CA MET A 1 4.78 23.82 20.84
C MET A 1 3.32 23.61 20.44
N ILE A 2 2.34 24.30 21.06
CA ILE A 2 0.89 24.16 20.81
C ILE A 2 0.47 24.36 19.33
N ARG A 3 1.11 25.29 18.60
CA ARG A 3 0.76 25.63 17.20
C ARG A 3 0.97 24.53 16.15
N ARG A 4 1.45 23.34 16.52
CA ARG A 4 1.68 22.22 15.57
C ARG A 4 1.03 20.90 15.99
N VAL A 5 0.32 20.88 17.13
CA VAL A 5 -0.36 19.67 17.63
C VAL A 5 -1.42 19.17 16.64
N TYR A 6 -2.11 20.10 15.97
CA TYR A 6 -3.11 19.74 14.96
C TYR A 6 -2.53 18.92 13.80
N LEU A 7 -1.24 19.10 13.42
CA LEU A 7 -0.62 18.30 12.36
C LEU A 7 -0.36 16.86 12.80
N TRP A 8 -0.05 16.64 14.07
CA TRP A 8 0.09 15.29 14.62
C TRP A 8 -1.28 14.60 14.71
N ILE A 9 -2.32 15.33 15.11
CA ILE A 9 -3.70 14.83 15.13
C ILE A 9 -4.16 14.51 13.70
N GLU A 10 -3.95 15.42 12.74
CA GLU A 10 -4.28 15.22 11.33
C GLU A 10 -3.56 13.98 10.77
N LEU A 11 -2.25 13.86 11.00
CA LEU A 11 -1.46 12.69 10.59
C LEU A 11 -2.05 11.40 11.15
N PHE A 12 -2.33 11.36 12.46
CA PHE A 12 -2.91 10.18 13.09
C PHE A 12 -4.29 9.86 12.53
N LEU A 13 -5.18 10.84 12.44
CA LEU A 13 -6.53 10.63 11.93
C LEU A 13 -6.53 10.12 10.49
N VAL A 14 -5.77 10.78 9.62
CA VAL A 14 -5.76 10.49 8.18
C VAL A 14 -5.06 9.18 7.86
N PHE A 15 -3.90 8.91 8.46
CA PHE A 15 -3.05 7.78 8.07
C PHE A 15 -3.14 6.57 8.99
N PHE A 16 -3.75 6.70 10.17
CA PHE A 16 -3.88 5.59 11.13
C PHE A 16 -5.34 5.28 11.47
N ALA A 17 -6.10 6.28 11.93
CA ALA A 17 -7.47 6.07 12.37
C ALA A 17 -8.40 5.71 11.20
N VAL A 18 -8.34 6.43 10.08
CA VAL A 18 -9.18 6.15 8.91
C VAL A 18 -8.90 4.76 8.31
N PRO A 19 -7.65 4.38 7.96
CA PRO A 19 -7.37 3.01 7.50
C PRO A 19 -7.73 1.94 8.52
N GLY A 20 -7.50 2.20 9.81
CA GLY A 20 -7.89 1.28 10.88
C GLY A 20 -9.40 1.08 10.98
N LEU A 21 -10.19 2.14 10.84
CA LEU A 21 -11.65 2.06 10.78
C LEU A 21 -12.12 1.27 9.56
N PHE A 22 -11.54 1.53 8.39
CA PHE A 22 -11.85 0.74 7.19
C PHE A 22 -11.52 -0.74 7.39
N ALA A 23 -10.39 -1.07 8.04
CA ALA A 23 -10.06 -2.44 8.36
C ALA A 23 -11.09 -3.08 9.29
N LEU A 24 -11.58 -2.37 10.31
CA LEU A 24 -12.67 -2.88 11.17
C LEU A 24 -13.97 -3.13 10.39
N ILE A 25 -14.29 -2.29 9.41
CA ILE A 25 -15.48 -2.44 8.55
C ILE A 25 -15.36 -3.67 7.62
N VAL A 26 -14.14 -4.05 7.23
CA VAL A 26 -13.90 -5.21 6.36
C VAL A 26 -13.33 -6.42 7.11
N ASP A 27 -13.46 -6.47 8.45
CA ASP A 27 -12.97 -7.61 9.24
C ASP A 27 -13.67 -8.90 8.80
N PRO A 28 -12.93 -9.91 8.29
CA PRO A 28 -13.53 -11.15 7.83
C PRO A 28 -14.18 -11.99 8.94
N LEU A 29 -13.92 -11.67 10.21
CA LEU A 29 -14.48 -12.35 11.38
C LEU A 29 -15.50 -11.49 12.13
N ASP A 30 -15.88 -10.34 11.57
CA ASP A 30 -16.97 -9.49 12.05
C ASP A 30 -16.85 -9.14 13.56
N ARG A 31 -15.62 -9.07 14.09
CA ARG A 31 -15.37 -8.96 15.54
C ARG A 31 -15.81 -7.60 16.11
N ALA A 32 -15.87 -6.58 15.26
CA ALA A 32 -16.26 -5.23 15.63
C ALA A 32 -17.79 -5.06 15.70
N ASP A 33 -18.57 -6.07 15.32
CA ASP A 33 -20.01 -5.91 15.11
C ASP A 33 -20.79 -5.53 16.35
N GLY A 34 -20.47 -6.16 17.49
CA GLY A 34 -21.08 -5.81 18.77
C GLY A 34 -20.83 -4.35 19.17
N ALA A 35 -19.64 -3.82 18.83
CA ALA A 35 -19.29 -2.42 19.12
C ALA A 35 -20.04 -1.45 18.19
N PHE A 36 -20.12 -1.74 16.89
CA PHE A 36 -20.90 -0.93 15.95
C PHE A 36 -22.40 -0.94 16.28
N ALA A 37 -22.95 -2.09 16.64
CA ALA A 37 -24.34 -2.20 17.07
C ALA A 37 -24.62 -1.36 18.34
N ALA A 38 -23.73 -1.41 19.34
CA ALA A 38 -23.85 -0.63 20.56
C ALA A 38 -23.79 0.90 20.32
N LEU A 39 -23.11 1.33 19.26
CA LEU A 39 -23.03 2.73 18.84
C LEU A 39 -24.18 3.17 17.92
N GLY A 40 -25.16 2.30 17.64
CA GLY A 40 -26.25 2.58 16.70
C GLY A 40 -25.83 2.60 15.23
N LEU A 41 -24.66 2.04 14.92
CA LEU A 41 -24.07 1.99 13.58
C LEU A 41 -24.25 0.62 12.89
N GLY A 42 -25.16 -0.23 13.39
CA GLY A 42 -25.38 -1.58 12.85
C GLY A 42 -25.77 -1.63 11.37
N ALA A 43 -26.29 -0.53 10.80
CA ALA A 43 -26.56 -0.41 9.36
C ALA A 43 -25.29 -0.44 8.49
N ILE A 44 -24.13 -0.02 9.04
CA ILE A 44 -22.82 -0.13 8.36
C ILE A 44 -22.42 -1.59 8.20
N ASN A 45 -22.78 -2.44 9.17
CA ASN A 45 -22.55 -3.89 9.15
C ASN A 45 -23.56 -4.67 8.30
N ALA A 46 -24.73 -4.08 8.03
CA ALA A 46 -25.76 -4.71 7.21
C ALA A 46 -25.43 -4.72 5.70
N MET A 47 -24.37 -4.01 5.27
CA MET A 47 -23.85 -4.10 3.91
C MET A 47 -23.02 -5.38 3.79
N GLU A 48 -23.36 -6.28 2.86
CA GLU A 48 -22.50 -7.43 2.53
C GLU A 48 -21.09 -6.92 2.20
N ARG A 49 -20.16 -7.18 3.13
CA ARG A 49 -18.73 -6.81 3.17
C ARG A 49 -18.29 -5.84 2.07
N PRO A 50 -18.18 -4.53 2.36
CA PRO A 50 -17.93 -3.50 1.35
C PRO A 50 -16.46 -3.46 0.88
N THR A 51 -15.82 -4.62 0.67
CA THR A 51 -14.46 -4.71 0.09
C THR A 51 -14.38 -4.03 -1.28
N ALA A 52 -15.50 -4.02 -2.02
CA ALA A 52 -15.67 -3.26 -3.25
C ALA A 52 -15.51 -1.74 -3.07
N LEU A 53 -15.75 -1.19 -1.87
CA LEU A 53 -15.59 0.23 -1.56
C LEU A 53 -14.15 0.61 -1.20
N LEU A 54 -13.26 -0.35 -0.89
CA LEU A 54 -11.87 -0.05 -0.51
C LEU A 54 -11.11 0.69 -1.61
N MET A 55 -11.21 0.21 -2.87
CA MET A 55 -10.53 0.85 -4.00
C MET A 55 -11.12 2.25 -4.33
N PRO A 56 -12.45 2.44 -4.45
CA PRO A 56 -13.04 3.77 -4.56
C PRO A 56 -12.65 4.71 -3.42
N ALA A 57 -12.69 4.25 -2.17
CA ALA A 57 -12.30 5.07 -1.01
C ALA A 57 -10.83 5.50 -1.08
N LEU A 58 -9.94 4.57 -1.45
CA LEU A 58 -8.53 4.85 -1.64
C LEU A 58 -8.32 5.88 -2.77
N ILE A 59 -8.97 5.70 -3.92
CA ILE A 59 -8.88 6.63 -5.05
C ILE A 59 -9.36 8.02 -4.62
N LEU A 60 -10.53 8.12 -3.97
CA LEU A 60 -11.07 9.39 -3.48
C LEU A 60 -10.13 10.08 -2.50
N PHE A 61 -9.57 9.33 -1.54
CA PHE A 61 -8.55 9.84 -0.63
C PHE A 61 -7.33 10.40 -1.37
N CYS A 62 -6.80 9.64 -2.33
CA CYS A 62 -5.63 10.04 -3.10
C CYS A 62 -5.93 11.28 -3.98
N LEU A 63 -7.10 11.34 -4.61
CA LEU A 63 -7.55 12.51 -5.37
C LEU A 63 -7.74 13.74 -4.49
N ALA A 64 -8.25 13.57 -3.26
CA ALA A 64 -8.36 14.66 -2.30
C ALA A 64 -6.98 15.21 -1.89
N THR A 65 -6.00 14.33 -1.63
CA THR A 65 -4.62 14.76 -1.33
C THR A 65 -3.95 15.42 -2.54
N LEU A 66 -4.22 14.95 -3.76
CA LEU A 66 -3.76 15.58 -5.00
C LEU A 66 -4.35 16.98 -5.16
N ALA A 67 -5.67 17.12 -5.00
CA ALA A 67 -6.35 18.42 -5.07
C ALA A 67 -5.76 19.38 -4.05
N TRP A 68 -5.54 18.92 -2.82
CA TRP A 68 -4.89 19.72 -1.78
C TRP A 68 -3.49 20.20 -2.20
N LEU A 69 -2.66 19.31 -2.76
CA LEU A 69 -1.31 19.67 -3.26
C LEU A 69 -1.36 20.70 -4.38
N LEU A 70 -2.28 20.54 -5.33
CA LEU A 70 -2.42 21.44 -6.46
C LEU A 70 -2.93 22.84 -6.06
N LEU A 71 -3.67 22.92 -4.95
CA LEU A 71 -4.15 24.18 -4.37
C LEU A 71 -3.11 24.87 -3.47
N ASP A 72 -2.16 24.12 -2.90
CA ASP A 72 -1.08 24.69 -2.09
C ASP A 72 0.01 25.32 -2.97
N ARG A 73 0.03 26.66 -3.00
CA ARG A 73 1.01 27.45 -3.77
C ARG A 73 2.46 27.24 -3.36
N SER A 74 2.71 26.68 -2.17
CA SER A 74 4.08 26.37 -1.72
C SER A 74 4.61 25.04 -2.24
N PHE A 75 3.75 24.21 -2.83
CA PHE A 75 4.14 22.93 -3.40
C PHE A 75 4.67 23.07 -4.83
N ASP A 76 5.78 22.38 -5.11
CA ASP A 76 6.36 22.32 -6.46
C ASP A 76 5.75 21.14 -7.24
N ASN A 77 4.79 21.46 -8.11
CA ASN A 77 4.07 20.47 -8.94
C ASN A 77 4.99 19.63 -9.84
N ARG A 78 6.22 20.10 -10.14
CA ARG A 78 7.18 19.29 -10.91
C ARG A 78 7.55 18.00 -10.18
N ARG A 79 7.42 17.96 -8.85
CA ARG A 79 7.69 16.78 -8.01
C ARG A 79 6.71 15.64 -8.25
N LEU A 80 5.52 15.90 -8.80
CA LEU A 80 4.58 14.83 -9.18
C LEU A 80 5.13 13.95 -10.31
N TRP A 81 5.98 14.51 -11.18
CA TRP A 81 6.51 13.81 -12.35
C TRP A 81 8.03 13.61 -12.30
N GLY A 82 8.80 14.64 -11.98
CA GLY A 82 10.25 14.55 -11.70
C GLY A 82 11.09 13.75 -12.71
N TRP A 83 10.75 13.76 -14.01
CA TRP A 83 11.31 12.83 -15.01
C TRP A 83 12.84 12.80 -15.09
N ALA A 84 13.48 13.97 -14.99
CA ALA A 84 14.95 14.04 -15.01
C ALA A 84 15.59 13.33 -13.80
N ALA A 85 14.98 13.45 -12.62
CA ALA A 85 15.42 12.74 -11.42
C ALA A 85 15.13 11.24 -11.55
N THR A 86 13.97 10.86 -12.09
CA THR A 86 13.60 9.47 -12.38
C THR A 86 14.63 8.80 -13.29
N LYS A 87 14.98 9.43 -14.42
CA LYS A 87 15.99 8.91 -15.36
C LYS A 87 17.35 8.71 -14.70
N ARG A 88 17.78 9.67 -13.87
CA ARG A 88 19.07 9.61 -13.17
C ARG A 88 19.10 8.48 -12.14
N GLU A 89 17.99 8.23 -11.44
CA GLU A 89 17.91 7.22 -10.38
C GLU A 89 17.55 5.81 -10.92
N ALA A 90 17.08 5.72 -12.17
CA ALA A 90 16.61 4.48 -12.78
C ALA A 90 17.59 3.29 -12.67
N PRO A 91 18.93 3.43 -12.85
CA PRO A 91 19.85 2.31 -12.67
C PRO A 91 19.85 1.76 -11.24
N ARG A 92 19.80 2.62 -10.22
CA ARG A 92 19.73 2.18 -8.82
C ARG A 92 18.40 1.50 -8.54
N MET A 93 17.30 2.11 -8.96
CA MET A 93 15.95 1.55 -8.79
C MET A 93 15.87 0.17 -9.45
N GLY A 94 16.33 0.04 -10.69
CA GLY A 94 16.37 -1.22 -11.42
C GLY A 94 17.23 -2.27 -10.72
N LEU A 95 18.45 -1.94 -10.30
CA LEU A 95 19.32 -2.88 -9.60
C LEU A 95 18.74 -3.33 -8.26
N THR A 96 18.18 -2.39 -7.49
CA THR A 96 17.54 -2.68 -6.20
C THR A 96 16.32 -3.56 -6.40
N ALA A 97 15.46 -3.23 -7.38
CA ALA A 97 14.28 -4.02 -7.72
C ALA A 97 14.68 -5.42 -8.17
N CYS A 98 15.60 -5.57 -9.13
CA CYS A 98 16.07 -6.89 -9.57
C CYS A 98 16.66 -7.71 -8.41
N GLY A 99 17.50 -7.10 -7.57
CA GLY A 99 18.07 -7.77 -6.40
C GLY A 99 17.01 -8.27 -5.43
N LEU A 100 16.02 -7.43 -5.10
CA LEU A 100 14.89 -7.80 -4.24
C LEU A 100 14.01 -8.87 -4.87
N MET A 101 13.70 -8.74 -6.16
CA MET A 101 12.91 -9.73 -6.89
C MET A 101 13.59 -11.09 -6.88
N VAL A 102 14.89 -11.16 -7.18
CA VAL A 102 15.66 -12.41 -7.12
C VAL A 102 15.69 -12.96 -5.70
N PHE A 103 16.09 -12.14 -4.72
CA PHE A 103 16.21 -12.57 -3.33
C PHE A 103 14.88 -13.11 -2.79
N LEU A 104 13.79 -12.36 -2.92
CA LEU A 104 12.49 -12.75 -2.40
C LEU A 104 11.87 -13.92 -3.17
N THR A 105 12.14 -14.05 -4.49
CA THR A 105 11.69 -15.22 -5.25
C THR A 105 12.42 -16.47 -4.78
N LEU A 106 13.74 -16.42 -4.64
CA LEU A 106 14.53 -17.53 -4.11
C LEU A 106 14.12 -17.87 -2.68
N PHE A 107 13.92 -16.85 -1.84
CA PHE A 107 13.46 -17.05 -0.47
C PHE A 107 12.08 -17.72 -0.44
N ALA A 108 11.13 -17.25 -1.24
CA ALA A 108 9.79 -17.82 -1.37
C ALA A 108 9.84 -19.28 -1.87
N THR A 109 10.61 -19.58 -2.91
CA THR A 109 10.70 -20.94 -3.48
C THR A 109 11.42 -21.91 -2.55
N LEU A 110 12.47 -21.47 -1.86
CA LEU A 110 13.23 -22.30 -0.94
C LEU A 110 12.48 -22.58 0.37
N LEU A 111 11.67 -21.63 0.85
CA LEU A 111 10.87 -21.82 2.06
C LEU A 111 9.55 -22.55 1.85
N ASN A 112 8.99 -22.51 0.64
CA ASN A 112 7.68 -23.11 0.34
C ASN A 112 7.56 -24.60 0.75
N PRO A 113 8.58 -25.48 0.61
CA PRO A 113 8.49 -26.86 1.08
C PRO A 113 8.50 -27.04 2.61
N TRP A 114 8.95 -26.01 3.34
CA TRP A 114 9.21 -26.08 4.78
C TRP A 114 8.25 -25.22 5.62
N THR A 115 7.41 -24.41 4.97
CA THR A 115 6.56 -23.43 5.63
C THR A 115 5.22 -23.31 4.91
N ASP A 116 4.15 -23.06 5.66
CA ASP A 116 2.80 -22.80 5.12
C ASP A 116 2.60 -21.34 4.73
N VAL A 117 3.68 -20.56 4.69
CA VAL A 117 3.65 -19.11 4.50
C VAL A 117 3.04 -18.70 3.16
N LEU A 118 3.15 -19.56 2.14
CA LEU A 118 2.55 -19.36 0.82
C LEU A 118 1.36 -20.28 0.58
N THR A 119 0.91 -21.03 1.58
CA THR A 119 -0.29 -21.84 1.48
C THR A 119 -1.50 -20.93 1.45
N VAL A 120 -2.43 -21.23 0.57
CA VAL A 120 -3.72 -20.53 0.46
C VAL A 120 -4.81 -21.58 0.47
N THR A 121 -5.77 -21.43 1.37
CA THR A 121 -6.94 -22.29 1.42
C THR A 121 -8.09 -21.63 0.67
N ALA A 122 -8.63 -22.35 -0.31
CA ALA A 122 -9.82 -21.94 -1.04
C ALA A 122 -11.08 -22.14 -0.18
N PRO A 123 -12.20 -21.46 -0.53
CA PRO A 123 -13.46 -21.59 0.22
C PRO A 123 -14.02 -23.01 0.29
N ASP A 124 -13.66 -23.89 -0.64
CA ASP A 124 -14.05 -25.30 -0.68
C ASP A 124 -13.18 -26.19 0.25
N GLY A 125 -12.23 -25.61 0.98
CA GLY A 125 -11.32 -26.30 1.88
C GLY A 125 -10.08 -26.87 1.20
N SER A 126 -9.95 -26.78 -0.12
CA SER A 126 -8.74 -27.18 -0.82
C SER A 126 -7.60 -26.20 -0.52
N SER A 127 -6.39 -26.72 -0.26
CA SER A 127 -5.21 -25.90 0.01
C SER A 127 -4.21 -26.04 -1.13
N GLY A 128 -3.65 -24.91 -1.57
CA GLY A 128 -2.65 -24.85 -2.63
C GLY A 128 -1.59 -23.79 -2.35
N THR A 129 -0.61 -23.66 -3.22
CA THR A 129 0.43 -22.62 -3.08
C THR A 129 0.05 -21.35 -3.85
N ALA A 130 0.26 -20.19 -3.23
CA ALA A 130 0.20 -18.87 -3.85
C ALA A 130 1.24 -18.71 -4.95
N LEU A 131 2.31 -19.51 -4.95
CA LEU A 131 3.44 -19.36 -5.85
C LEU A 131 3.00 -19.42 -7.32
N PHE A 132 3.22 -18.35 -8.08
CA PHE A 132 2.74 -18.22 -9.47
C PHE A 132 1.24 -18.45 -9.66
N ARG A 133 0.41 -18.20 -8.64
CA ARG A 133 -1.03 -18.44 -8.69
C ARG A 133 -1.72 -17.61 -9.77
N LEU A 134 -1.46 -16.30 -9.81
CA LEU A 134 -2.13 -15.39 -10.76
C LEU A 134 -1.87 -15.79 -12.23
N PRO A 135 -0.63 -16.04 -12.69
CA PRO A 135 -0.39 -16.53 -14.05
C PRO A 135 -1.02 -17.89 -14.36
N ARG A 136 -1.12 -18.79 -13.36
CA ARG A 136 -1.66 -20.15 -13.54
C ARG A 136 -3.19 -20.19 -13.56
N GLU A 137 -3.83 -19.47 -12.66
CA GLU A 137 -5.28 -19.56 -12.43
C GLU A 137 -6.07 -18.42 -13.10
N ALA A 138 -5.45 -17.25 -13.29
CA ALA A 138 -6.12 -16.08 -13.87
C ALA A 138 -5.19 -15.29 -14.82
N PRO A 139 -4.65 -15.92 -15.88
CA PRO A 139 -3.70 -15.27 -16.80
C PRO A 139 -4.26 -14.02 -17.48
N VAL A 140 -5.59 -13.92 -17.66
CA VAL A 140 -6.26 -12.75 -18.23
C VAL A 140 -6.16 -11.51 -17.31
N LEU A 141 -6.03 -11.70 -16.00
CA LEU A 141 -5.84 -10.59 -15.05
C LEU A 141 -4.42 -10.01 -15.11
N VAL A 142 -3.43 -10.75 -15.58
CA VAL A 142 -2.03 -10.29 -15.69
C VAL A 142 -1.91 -9.02 -16.56
N PRO A 143 -2.38 -8.97 -17.82
CA PRO A 143 -2.30 -7.75 -18.62
C PRO A 143 -3.13 -6.59 -18.04
N LEU A 144 -4.25 -6.88 -17.37
CA LEU A 144 -5.04 -5.85 -16.69
C LEU A 144 -4.27 -5.22 -15.53
N ILE A 145 -3.61 -6.04 -14.71
CA ILE A 145 -2.74 -5.58 -13.63
C ILE A 145 -1.55 -4.81 -14.22
N LEU A 146 -0.93 -5.26 -15.30
CA LEU A 146 0.16 -4.54 -15.95
C LEU A 146 -0.25 -3.11 -16.33
N VAL A 147 -1.45 -2.91 -16.88
CA VAL A 147 -1.88 -1.57 -17.32
C VAL A 147 -2.43 -0.72 -16.18
N PHE A 148 -3.34 -1.26 -15.38
CA PHE A 148 -4.16 -0.47 -14.46
C PHE A 148 -3.53 -0.30 -13.07
N TYR A 149 -2.80 -1.30 -12.57
CA TYR A 149 -2.24 -1.26 -11.21
C TYR A 149 -1.27 -0.10 -10.98
N PRO A 150 -0.32 0.23 -11.88
CA PRO A 150 0.59 1.35 -11.65
C PRO A 150 -0.13 2.70 -11.55
N ILE A 151 -1.26 2.86 -12.23
CA ILE A 151 -1.99 4.12 -12.30
C ILE A 151 -2.91 4.26 -11.08
N PHE A 152 -3.81 3.31 -10.90
CA PHE A 152 -4.88 3.42 -9.91
C PHE A 152 -4.45 2.98 -8.51
N SER A 153 -3.44 2.13 -8.40
CA SER A 153 -2.90 1.71 -7.11
C SER A 153 -1.63 2.49 -6.80
N CYS A 154 -0.54 2.28 -7.55
CA CYS A 154 0.76 2.82 -7.18
C CYS A 154 0.78 4.36 -7.23
N TYR A 155 0.49 4.97 -8.39
CA TYR A 155 0.66 6.42 -8.55
C TYR A 155 -0.22 7.22 -7.58
N LEU A 156 -1.49 6.83 -7.45
CA LEU A 156 -2.41 7.47 -6.51
C LEU A 156 -1.93 7.32 -5.06
N GLN A 157 -1.53 6.12 -4.64
CA GLN A 157 -0.97 5.93 -3.30
C GLN A 157 0.31 6.75 -3.09
N GLU A 158 1.23 6.80 -4.05
CA GLU A 158 2.47 7.57 -3.91
C GLU A 158 2.23 9.10 -3.90
N ILE A 159 1.13 9.60 -4.47
CA ILE A 159 0.72 10.99 -4.28
C ILE A 159 0.41 11.24 -2.80
N ALA A 160 -0.45 10.44 -2.19
CA ALA A 160 -0.87 10.63 -0.79
C ALA A 160 0.30 10.37 0.19
N TYR A 161 0.99 9.25 0.01
CA TYR A 161 2.01 8.80 0.94
C TYR A 161 3.39 9.40 0.67
N ARG A 162 3.68 10.01 -0.48
CA ARG A 162 4.99 10.66 -0.67
C ARG A 162 4.85 12.14 -0.88
N ALA A 163 4.23 12.57 -1.97
CA ALA A 163 4.14 13.98 -2.29
C ALA A 163 3.43 14.77 -1.19
N PHE A 164 2.22 14.34 -0.83
CA PHE A 164 1.42 15.00 0.18
C PHE A 164 2.06 14.83 1.56
N PHE A 165 2.35 13.59 1.98
CA PHE A 165 2.91 13.33 3.31
C PHE A 165 4.20 14.10 3.58
N PHE A 166 5.21 14.02 2.69
CA PHE A 166 6.50 14.67 2.90
C PHE A 166 6.37 16.20 2.89
N HIS A 167 5.49 16.75 2.06
CA HIS A 167 5.28 18.19 2.00
C HIS A 167 4.52 18.69 3.22
N ARG A 168 3.41 18.04 3.57
CA ARG A 168 2.51 18.44 4.66
C ARG A 168 3.18 18.35 6.03
N TYR A 169 3.90 17.26 6.28
CA TYR A 169 4.43 16.96 7.61
C TYR A 169 5.90 17.31 7.80
N ALA A 170 6.59 17.91 6.82
CA ALA A 170 7.98 18.37 6.96
C ALA A 170 8.20 19.29 8.18
N ARG A 171 7.17 20.04 8.57
CA ARG A 171 7.22 20.97 9.72
C ARG A 171 7.22 20.27 11.08
N ILE A 172 6.75 19.03 11.16
CA ILE A 172 6.73 18.22 12.39
C ILE A 172 7.73 17.07 12.35
N LEU A 173 8.15 16.65 11.16
CA LEU A 173 9.15 15.61 10.91
C LEU A 173 10.32 16.18 10.07
N PRO A 174 11.13 17.11 10.61
CA PRO A 174 12.19 17.77 9.84
C PRO A 174 13.40 16.86 9.56
N TRP A 175 13.58 15.80 10.35
CA TRP A 175 14.69 14.85 10.21
C TRP A 175 14.36 13.76 9.20
N ARG A 176 15.30 13.55 8.27
CA ARG A 176 15.22 12.58 7.17
C ARG A 176 14.70 11.21 7.59
N TRP A 177 15.34 10.57 8.57
CA TRP A 177 15.00 9.20 8.97
C TRP A 177 13.70 9.12 9.76
N GLY A 178 13.34 10.16 10.52
CA GLY A 178 12.03 10.22 11.17
C GLY A 178 10.90 10.35 10.17
N MET A 179 11.07 11.18 9.13
CA MET A 179 10.13 11.28 8.02
C MET A 179 9.95 9.93 7.31
N ILE A 180 11.05 9.30 6.90
CA ILE A 180 11.03 7.99 6.23
C ILE A 180 10.36 6.93 7.11
N GLY A 181 10.73 6.85 8.39
CA GLY A 181 10.20 5.85 9.32
C GLY A 181 8.71 5.98 9.55
N VAL A 182 8.22 7.16 9.94
CA VAL A 182 6.77 7.38 10.18
C VAL A 182 5.97 7.18 8.89
N ASN A 183 6.53 7.61 7.76
CA ASN A 183 5.88 7.44 6.47
C ASN A 183 5.79 5.97 6.02
N ALA A 184 6.83 5.17 6.27
CA ALA A 184 6.83 3.74 6.00
C ALA A 184 5.82 3.00 6.89
N VAL A 185 5.72 3.37 8.18
CA VAL A 185 4.70 2.81 9.08
C VAL A 185 3.30 3.18 8.63
N ALA A 186 3.05 4.44 8.23
CA ALA A 186 1.77 4.84 7.68
C ALA A 186 1.41 4.03 6.41
N PHE A 187 2.38 3.85 5.51
CA PHE A 187 2.18 3.06 4.28
C PHE A 187 1.93 1.58 4.57
N MET A 188 2.66 0.98 5.51
CA MET A 188 2.38 -0.37 6.01
C MET A 188 0.96 -0.45 6.60
N TRP A 189 0.58 0.52 7.42
CA TRP A 189 -0.72 0.54 8.09
C TRP A 189 -1.89 0.66 7.12
N LEU A 190 -1.73 1.29 5.96
CA LEU A 190 -2.74 1.22 4.89
C LEU A 190 -3.16 -0.21 4.56
N HIS A 191 -2.21 -1.15 4.64
CA HIS A 191 -2.41 -2.56 4.27
C HIS A 191 -3.00 -3.40 5.42
N ILE A 192 -3.33 -2.79 6.57
CA ILE A 192 -4.04 -3.48 7.66
C ILE A 192 -5.44 -3.96 7.22
N VAL A 193 -6.03 -3.31 6.22
CA VAL A 193 -7.33 -3.69 5.63
C VAL A 193 -7.37 -5.10 5.05
N PHE A 194 -6.20 -5.68 4.74
CA PHE A 194 -6.12 -7.05 4.21
C PHE A 194 -6.21 -8.11 5.29
N TRP A 195 -6.17 -7.74 6.58
CA TRP A 195 -6.23 -8.67 7.72
C TRP A 195 -5.21 -9.83 7.65
N HIS A 196 -4.09 -9.61 6.96
CA HIS A 196 -3.05 -10.59 6.77
C HIS A 196 -1.68 -10.03 7.18
N TRP A 197 -1.00 -10.71 8.10
CA TRP A 197 0.27 -10.23 8.65
C TRP A 197 1.37 -10.08 7.57
N MET A 198 1.35 -10.93 6.54
CA MET A 198 2.28 -10.84 5.42
C MET A 198 2.13 -9.52 4.66
N ALA A 199 0.92 -8.97 4.57
CA ALA A 199 0.69 -7.67 3.94
C ALA A 199 1.53 -6.59 4.64
N LEU A 200 1.53 -6.58 5.97
CA LEU A 200 2.31 -5.64 6.77
C LEU A 200 3.81 -5.92 6.66
N ALA A 201 4.21 -7.20 6.75
CA ALA A 201 5.61 -7.61 6.69
C ALA A 201 6.29 -7.26 5.36
N LEU A 202 5.56 -7.36 4.24
CA LEU A 202 6.05 -7.00 2.91
C LEU A 202 6.04 -5.49 2.67
N THR A 203 5.00 -4.80 3.12
CA THR A 203 4.78 -3.38 2.77
C THR A 203 5.58 -2.43 3.65
N LEU A 204 6.00 -2.83 4.85
CA LEU A 204 6.90 -2.03 5.69
C LEU A 204 8.27 -1.79 5.03
N PRO A 205 9.06 -2.82 4.66
CA PRO A 205 10.36 -2.61 4.00
C PRO A 205 10.20 -1.97 2.62
N ALA A 206 9.14 -2.30 1.87
CA ALA A 206 8.82 -1.63 0.61
C ALA A 206 8.55 -0.12 0.84
N GLY A 207 7.77 0.23 1.88
CA GLY A 207 7.48 1.60 2.27
C GLY A 207 8.74 2.38 2.65
N VAL A 208 9.70 1.75 3.33
CA VAL A 208 11.02 2.35 3.60
C VAL A 208 11.78 2.65 2.30
N LEU A 209 11.85 1.67 1.38
CA LEU A 209 12.49 1.83 0.08
C LEU A 209 11.85 2.98 -0.72
N PHE A 210 10.53 3.00 -0.81
CA PHE A 210 9.77 4.01 -1.55
C PHE A 210 9.95 5.41 -0.95
N ALA A 211 9.84 5.53 0.37
CA ALA A 211 10.08 6.79 1.07
C ALA A 211 11.53 7.28 0.88
N TRP A 212 12.50 6.38 0.87
CA TRP A 212 13.90 6.71 0.59
C TRP A 212 14.13 7.16 -0.85
N THR A 213 13.54 6.48 -1.83
CA THR A 213 13.58 6.87 -3.24
C THR A 213 12.96 8.25 -3.46
N TYR A 214 11.80 8.51 -2.85
CA TYR A 214 11.18 9.83 -2.92
C TYR A 214 12.02 10.91 -2.23
N ASP A 215 12.59 10.63 -1.05
CA ASP A 215 13.46 11.57 -0.36
C ASP A 215 14.67 12.00 -1.22
N ARG A 216 15.30 11.04 -1.92
CA ARG A 216 16.45 11.27 -2.80
C ARG A 216 16.10 11.99 -4.10
N THR A 217 14.96 11.67 -4.69
CA THR A 217 14.62 12.12 -6.06
C THR A 217 13.65 13.29 -6.09
N ARG A 218 12.84 13.43 -5.02
CA ARG A 218 11.65 14.29 -4.95
C ARG A 218 10.75 14.12 -6.17
N SER A 219 10.64 12.89 -6.66
CA SER A 219 9.86 12.50 -7.84
C SER A 219 8.85 11.43 -7.48
N THR A 220 7.56 11.77 -7.51
CA THR A 220 6.47 10.81 -7.30
C THR A 220 6.44 9.77 -8.41
N LEU A 221 6.78 10.13 -9.64
CA LEU A 221 6.89 9.15 -10.73
C LEU A 221 8.02 8.15 -10.50
N ALA A 222 9.18 8.58 -9.97
CA ALA A 222 10.29 7.65 -9.71
C ALA A 222 9.86 6.54 -8.74
N VAL A 223 9.29 6.94 -7.60
CA VAL A 223 8.79 5.99 -6.61
C VAL A 223 7.60 5.18 -7.13
N THR A 224 6.74 5.75 -7.99
CA THR A 224 5.63 5.02 -8.63
C THR A 224 6.15 3.91 -9.53
N LEU A 225 7.20 4.16 -10.31
CA LEU A 225 7.80 3.13 -11.16
C LEU A 225 8.47 2.04 -10.32
N GLU A 226 9.16 2.41 -9.23
CA GLU A 226 9.74 1.43 -8.29
C GLU A 226 8.65 0.56 -7.64
N HIS A 227 7.55 1.20 -7.20
CA HIS A 227 6.39 0.52 -6.63
C HIS A 227 5.70 -0.37 -7.66
N GLY A 228 5.42 0.13 -8.87
CA GLY A 228 4.82 -0.65 -9.95
C GLY A 228 5.63 -1.88 -10.32
N LEU A 229 6.95 -1.75 -10.44
CA LEU A 229 7.85 -2.88 -10.73
C LEU A 229 7.78 -3.95 -9.64
N LEU A 230 7.95 -3.56 -8.37
CA LEU A 230 7.89 -4.50 -7.25
C LEU A 230 6.50 -5.11 -7.08
N GLY A 231 5.44 -4.34 -7.30
CA GLY A 231 4.06 -4.82 -7.21
C GLY A 231 3.71 -5.82 -8.31
N TRP A 232 4.07 -5.55 -9.56
CA TRP A 232 3.91 -6.52 -10.66
C TRP A 232 4.61 -7.83 -10.36
N TRP A 233 5.86 -7.77 -9.92
CA TRP A 233 6.61 -8.95 -9.51
C TRP A 233 5.92 -9.70 -8.37
N ALA A 234 5.45 -8.99 -7.34
CA ALA A 234 4.77 -9.61 -6.20
C ALA A 234 3.50 -10.36 -6.67
N PHE A 235 2.70 -9.77 -7.55
CA PHE A 235 1.54 -10.43 -8.15
C PHE A 235 1.91 -11.66 -8.97
N VAL A 236 2.99 -11.60 -9.74
CA VAL A 236 3.44 -12.74 -10.56
C VAL A 236 3.97 -13.88 -9.69
N VAL A 237 4.78 -13.59 -8.67
CA VAL A 237 5.38 -14.64 -7.82
C VAL A 237 4.38 -15.18 -6.79
N GLY A 238 3.28 -14.47 -6.50
CA GLY A 238 2.21 -14.95 -5.62
C GLY A 238 2.04 -14.16 -4.33
N LEU A 239 3.05 -13.37 -3.94
CA LEU A 239 2.99 -12.51 -2.76
C LEU A 239 1.93 -11.41 -2.86
N GLY A 240 1.55 -11.03 -4.09
CA GLY A 240 0.49 -10.06 -4.36
C GLY A 240 -0.89 -10.53 -3.87
N TRP A 241 -1.08 -11.83 -3.62
CA TRP A 241 -2.30 -12.36 -3.00
C TRP A 241 -2.59 -11.68 -1.65
N PHE A 242 -1.56 -11.49 -0.82
CA PHE A 242 -1.73 -10.95 0.53
C PHE A 242 -2.05 -9.45 0.57
N VAL A 243 -1.95 -8.76 -0.56
CA VAL A 243 -2.27 -7.34 -0.73
C VAL A 243 -3.35 -7.11 -1.79
N PHE A 244 -4.14 -8.15 -2.07
CA PHE A 244 -5.25 -8.12 -3.01
C PHE A 244 -6.57 -8.11 -2.24
N THR A 245 -7.53 -7.26 -2.62
CA THR A 245 -8.80 -7.15 -1.88
C THR A 245 -9.60 -8.46 -1.87
N GLY A 246 -9.43 -9.31 -2.89
CA GLY A 246 -10.07 -10.63 -2.94
C GLY A 246 -9.47 -11.67 -1.98
N SER A 247 -8.38 -11.39 -1.27
CA SER A 247 -7.86 -12.29 -0.24
C SER A 247 -8.45 -12.05 1.14
N ILE A 248 -9.22 -10.97 1.35
CA ILE A 248 -9.86 -10.67 2.63
C ILE A 248 -10.84 -11.80 2.98
N GLY A 249 -10.54 -12.52 4.06
CA GLY A 249 -11.34 -13.66 4.53
C GLY A 249 -10.95 -15.02 3.93
N ALA A 250 -9.96 -15.06 3.04
CA ALA A 250 -9.25 -16.29 2.72
C ALA A 250 -8.11 -16.49 3.74
N SER A 251 -7.95 -17.72 4.25
CA SER A 251 -6.90 -18.11 5.19
C SER A 251 -5.79 -18.90 4.52
#